data_AF-A0A077NJ82-F1
#
_entry.id   AF-A0A077NJ82-F1
#
_cell.length_a   1.000
_cell.length_b   1.000
_cell.length_c   1.000
_cell.angle_alpha   90.00
_cell.angle_beta   90.00
_cell.angle_gamma   90.00
#
_symmetry.space_group_name_H-M   'P 1'
#
loop_
_entity.id
_entity.type
_entity.pdbx_description
1 polymer ?
#
loop_
_entity_poly.entity_id
_entity_poly.type
_entity_poly.pdbx_seq_one_letter_code
_entity_poly.pdbx_strand_id
1 'polypeptide(L)'
;MKRIVRLLAISLGSVVCSSLIDARPDNYLISTLYTIAGIMFSIGLGLIVTFNMSGVRNKAFIKEIRINLKKVRDSFLFYFAISTIGMLSTQYTPKKDIIFFTINKLNVVFSIQILICFVMSFSILFFIINFLEVQKR
;
A
#
# COMPACT_ATOMS: atom_id res chain seq x y z
N MET A 1 15.91 -0.59 1.06
CA MET A 1 15.97 0.76 0.45
C MET A 1 14.84 1.03 -0.54
N LYS A 2 14.64 0.24 -1.61
CA LYS A 2 13.60 0.53 -2.64
C LYS A 2 12.17 0.71 -2.07
N ARG A 3 11.77 -0.02 -1.02
CA ARG A 3 10.45 0.11 -0.38
C ARG A 3 10.26 1.46 0.34
N ILE A 4 11.30 1.92 1.04
CA ILE A 4 11.28 3.18 1.79
C ILE A 4 11.20 4.36 0.83
N VAL A 5 11.95 4.33 -0.27
CA VAL A 5 11.91 5.36 -1.32
C VAL A 5 10.50 5.50 -1.90
N ARG A 6 9.79 4.39 -2.14
CA ARG A 6 8.40 4.43 -2.61
C ARG A 6 7.46 5.04 -1.58
N LEU A 7 7.60 4.68 -0.31
CA LEU A 7 6.79 5.27 0.78
C LEU A 7 7.05 6.78 0.91
N LEU A 8 8.31 7.22 0.78
CA LEU A 8 8.67 8.63 0.79
C LEU A 8 8.08 9.38 -0.41
N ALA A 9 8.07 8.77 -1.60
CA ALA A 9 7.43 9.36 -2.77
C ALA A 9 5.91 9.50 -2.58
N ILE A 10 5.26 8.50 -1.97
CA ILE A 10 3.82 8.54 -1.66
C ILE A 10 3.53 9.62 -0.61
N SER A 11 4.36 9.75 0.43
CA SER A 11 4.18 10.82 1.41
C SER A 11 4.33 12.20 0.80
N LEU A 12 5.33 12.40 -0.09
CA LEU A 12 5.47 13.64 -0.86
C LEU A 12 4.24 13.92 -1.72
N GLY A 13 3.75 12.93 -2.47
CA GLY A 13 2.53 13.05 -3.26
C GLY A 13 1.30 13.42 -2.42
N SER A 14 1.18 12.82 -1.23
CA SER A 14 0.07 13.13 -0.31
C SER A 14 0.10 14.57 0.20
N VAL A 15 1.29 15.15 0.46
CA VAL A 15 1.44 16.55 0.87
C VAL A 15 1.03 17.49 -0.25
N VAL A 16 1.44 17.20 -1.49
CA VAL A 16 1.07 17.99 -2.67
C VAL A 16 -0.44 17.95 -2.89
N CYS A 17 -1.05 16.76 -2.92
CA CYS A 17 -2.50 16.64 -3.09
C CYS A 17 -3.27 17.31 -1.94
N SER A 18 -2.79 17.16 -0.70
CA SER A 18 -3.40 17.78 0.48
C SER A 18 -3.35 19.31 0.48
N SER A 19 -2.42 19.90 -0.27
CA SER A 19 -2.25 21.35 -0.43
C SER A 19 -3.02 21.93 -1.62
N LEU A 20 -3.37 21.10 -2.61
CA LEU A 20 -4.09 21.51 -3.83
C LEU A 20 -5.59 21.18 -3.79
N ILE A 21 -5.98 20.19 -3.00
CA ILE A 21 -7.35 19.65 -2.95
C ILE A 21 -7.89 19.81 -1.53
N ASP A 22 -8.95 20.58 -1.39
CA ASP A 22 -9.65 20.77 -0.11
C ASP A 22 -10.54 19.58 0.28
N ALA A 23 -10.84 18.68 -0.67
CA ALA A 23 -11.62 17.48 -0.40
C ALA A 23 -10.84 16.50 0.47
N ARG A 24 -11.36 16.21 1.67
CA ARG A 24 -10.77 15.25 2.62
C ARG A 24 -11.48 13.89 2.52
N PRO A 25 -10.73 12.77 2.50
CA PRO A 25 -11.33 11.45 2.53
C PRO A 25 -12.10 11.24 3.83
N ASP A 26 -13.38 10.90 3.73
CA ASP A 26 -14.16 10.55 4.92
C ASP A 26 -13.87 9.11 5.38
N ASN A 27 -14.24 8.82 6.63
CA ASN A 27 -13.98 7.54 7.28
C ASN A 27 -14.55 6.35 6.49
N TYR A 28 -15.70 6.56 5.82
CA TYR A 28 -16.30 5.55 4.96
C TYR A 28 -15.34 5.11 3.84
N LEU A 29 -14.76 6.07 3.12
CA LEU A 29 -13.82 5.81 2.01
C LEU A 29 -12.60 5.03 2.52
N ILE A 30 -12.01 5.47 3.63
CA ILE A 30 -10.84 4.81 4.22
C ILE A 30 -11.17 3.36 4.62
N SER A 31 -12.33 3.13 5.24
CA SER A 31 -12.78 1.79 5.60
C SER A 31 -13.00 0.89 4.37
N THR A 32 -13.57 1.44 3.31
CA THR A 32 -13.77 0.71 2.05
C THR A 32 -12.43 0.34 1.42
N LEU A 33 -11.47 1.27 1.35
CA LEU A 33 -10.13 0.99 0.84
C LEU A 33 -9.43 -0.08 1.67
N TYR A 34 -9.52 -0.02 3.01
CA TYR A 34 -8.93 -1.03 3.87
C TYR A 34 -9.54 -2.42 3.62
N THR A 35 -10.86 -2.48 3.40
CA THR A 35 -11.57 -3.73 3.09
C THR A 35 -11.09 -4.32 1.77
N ILE A 36 -10.99 -3.49 0.72
CA ILE A 36 -10.47 -3.91 -0.59
C ILE A 36 -9.02 -4.39 -0.47
N ALA A 37 -8.19 -3.67 0.28
CA ALA A 37 -6.80 -4.07 0.54
C ALA A 37 -6.72 -5.42 1.26
N GLY A 38 -7.60 -5.68 2.23
CA GLY A 38 -7.68 -6.96 2.94
C GLY A 38 -8.09 -8.13 2.04
N ILE A 39 -9.09 -7.92 1.18
CA ILE A 39 -9.53 -8.94 0.19
C ILE A 39 -8.38 -9.25 -0.78
N MET A 40 -7.75 -8.22 -1.36
CA MET A 40 -6.63 -8.40 -2.31
C MET A 40 -5.42 -9.05 -1.66
N PHE A 41 -5.11 -8.68 -0.41
CA PHE A 41 -4.04 -9.32 0.36
C PHE A 41 -4.32 -10.81 0.57
N SER A 42 -5.53 -11.16 1.01
CA SER A 42 -5.93 -12.56 1.27
C SER A 42 -5.84 -13.41 0.00
N ILE A 43 -6.40 -12.92 -1.11
CA ILE A 43 -6.37 -13.60 -2.41
C ILE A 43 -4.91 -13.77 -2.89
N GLY A 44 -4.12 -12.70 -2.85
CA GLY A 44 -2.74 -12.73 -3.33
C GLY A 44 -1.85 -13.65 -2.50
N LEU A 45 -1.99 -13.64 -1.18
CA LEU A 45 -1.25 -14.55 -0.30
C LEU A 45 -1.64 -16.02 -0.56
N GLY A 46 -2.93 -16.29 -0.76
CA GLY A 46 -3.44 -17.62 -1.08
C GLY A 46 -2.79 -18.21 -2.34
N LEU A 47 -2.66 -17.42 -3.40
CA LEU A 47 -1.96 -17.84 -4.62
C LEU A 47 -0.47 -18.10 -4.39
N ILE A 48 0.21 -17.26 -3.62
CA ILE A 48 1.64 -17.41 -3.35
C ILE A 48 1.92 -18.71 -2.58
N VAL A 49 1.07 -19.05 -1.60
CA VAL A 49 1.23 -20.26 -0.78
C VAL A 49 0.84 -21.53 -1.53
N THR A 50 -0.14 -21.46 -2.43
CA THR A 50 -0.59 -22.59 -3.26
C THR A 50 0.20 -22.76 -4.56
N PHE A 51 1.19 -21.91 -4.80
CA PHE A 51 2.00 -21.96 -6.03
C PHE A 51 2.73 -23.30 -6.17
N ASN A 52 2.31 -24.09 -7.16
CA ASN A 52 2.84 -25.42 -7.39
C ASN A 52 3.97 -25.40 -8.43
N MET A 53 5.14 -25.91 -8.06
CA MET A 53 6.31 -26.04 -8.95
C MET A 53 6.47 -27.47 -9.51
N SER A 54 5.50 -28.34 -9.28
CA SER A 54 5.48 -29.71 -9.82
C SER A 54 5.56 -29.66 -11.35
N GLY A 55 6.59 -30.29 -11.92
CA GLY A 55 6.87 -30.29 -13.36
C GLY A 55 8.17 -29.58 -13.75
N VAL A 56 8.70 -28.70 -12.90
CA VAL A 56 10.02 -28.08 -13.13
C VAL A 56 11.11 -29.05 -12.67
N ARG A 57 11.99 -29.48 -13.58
CA ARG A 57 13.11 -30.39 -13.25
C ARG A 57 14.38 -29.67 -12.78
N ASN A 58 14.55 -28.39 -13.14
CA ASN A 58 15.74 -27.63 -12.81
C ASN A 58 15.69 -27.12 -11.36
N LYS A 59 16.51 -27.72 -10.48
CA LYS A 59 16.60 -27.36 -9.06
C LYS A 59 17.06 -25.92 -8.82
N ALA A 60 17.95 -25.38 -9.68
CA ALA A 60 18.41 -24.00 -9.57
C ALA A 60 17.25 -23.02 -9.82
N PHE A 61 16.43 -23.31 -10.84
CA PHE A 61 15.25 -22.51 -11.18
C PHE A 61 14.17 -22.56 -10.08
N ILE A 62 13.92 -23.73 -9.49
CA ILE A 62 13.02 -23.88 -8.34
C ILE A 62 13.49 -23.01 -7.16
N LYS A 63 14.79 -23.00 -6.87
CA LYS A 63 15.35 -22.21 -5.78
C LYS A 63 15.12 -20.71 -6.03
N GLU A 64 15.32 -20.25 -7.25
CA GLU A 64 15.09 -18.86 -7.64
C GLU A 64 13.63 -18.45 -7.50
N ILE A 65 12.70 -19.26 -8.01
CA ILE A 65 11.25 -19.04 -7.86
C ILE A 65 10.87 -18.94 -6.38
N ARG A 66 11.34 -19.88 -5.54
CA ARG A 66 11.05 -19.84 -4.09
C ARG A 66 11.55 -18.57 -3.42
N ILE A 67 12.74 -18.09 -3.80
CA ILE A 67 13.29 -16.84 -3.28
C ILE A 67 12.42 -15.66 -3.70
N ASN A 68 11.96 -15.62 -4.95
CA ASN A 68 11.10 -14.55 -5.45
C ASN A 68 9.71 -14.59 -4.80
N LEU A 69 9.06 -15.75 -4.70
CA LEU A 69 7.79 -15.91 -3.99
C LEU A 69 7.89 -15.46 -2.52
N LYS A 70 8.98 -15.82 -1.83
CA LYS A 70 9.23 -15.36 -0.46
C LYS A 70 9.36 -13.84 -0.39
N LYS A 71 10.09 -13.21 -1.32
CA LYS A 71 10.22 -11.75 -1.39
C LYS A 71 8.87 -11.06 -1.64
N VAL A 72 8.03 -11.62 -2.52
CA VAL A 72 6.69 -11.08 -2.80
C VAL A 72 5.82 -11.20 -1.56
N ARG A 73 5.75 -12.39 -0.95
CA ARG A 73 5.02 -12.64 0.31
C ARG A 73 5.41 -11.65 1.41
N ASP A 74 6.71 -11.47 1.65
CA ASP A 74 7.21 -10.56 2.68
C ASP A 74 6.90 -9.09 2.34
N SER A 75 6.75 -8.75 1.05
CA SER A 75 6.28 -7.43 0.63
C SER A 75 4.78 -7.26 0.88
N PHE A 76 3.98 -8.30 0.60
CA PHE A 76 2.54 -8.31 0.85
C PHE A 76 2.23 -8.08 2.33
N LEU A 77 2.89 -8.83 3.20
CA LEU A 77 2.77 -8.69 4.65
C LEU A 77 3.14 -7.28 5.12
N PHE A 78 4.21 -6.71 4.57
CA PHE A 78 4.65 -5.37 4.93
C PHE A 78 3.65 -4.27 4.56
N TYR A 79 3.14 -4.27 3.31
CA TYR A 79 2.16 -3.27 2.88
C TYR A 79 0.80 -3.45 3.57
N PHE A 80 0.41 -4.68 3.85
CA PHE A 80 -0.80 -4.96 4.62
C PHE A 80 -0.67 -4.45 6.06
N ALA A 81 0.46 -4.74 6.73
CA ALA A 81 0.72 -4.25 8.09
C ALA A 81 0.69 -2.72 8.18
N ILE A 82 1.31 -2.02 7.22
CA ILE A 82 1.26 -0.56 7.15
C ILE A 82 -0.16 -0.06 6.95
N SER A 83 -0.93 -0.71 6.07
CA SER A 83 -2.34 -0.35 5.83
C SER A 83 -3.20 -0.53 7.09
N THR A 84 -2.96 -1.61 7.86
CA THR A 84 -3.62 -1.84 9.15
C THR A 84 -3.25 -0.79 10.18
N ILE A 85 -1.97 -0.46 10.33
CA ILE A 85 -1.51 0.60 11.23
C ILE A 85 -2.12 1.95 10.82
N GLY A 86 -2.16 2.25 9.51
CA GLY A 86 -2.81 3.44 8.97
C GLY A 86 -4.29 3.49 9.35
N MET A 87 -5.04 2.41 9.10
CA MET A 87 -6.45 2.31 9.47
C MET A 87 -6.66 2.57 10.97
N LEU A 88 -5.89 1.90 11.83
CA LEU A 88 -5.97 2.11 13.28
C LEU A 88 -5.68 3.57 13.64
N SER A 89 -4.65 4.17 13.04
CA SER A 89 -4.29 5.56 13.29
C SER A 89 -5.44 6.54 12.97
N THR A 90 -6.27 6.25 11.96
CA THR A 90 -7.44 7.09 11.67
C THR A 90 -8.51 7.08 12.76
N GLN A 91 -8.60 6.03 13.55
CA GLN A 91 -9.59 5.94 14.64
C GLN A 91 -9.17 6.77 15.86
N TYR A 92 -7.87 6.90 16.10
CA TYR A 92 -7.33 7.60 17.27
C TYR A 92 -6.88 9.04 16.99
N THR A 93 -6.75 9.42 15.72
CA THR A 93 -6.28 10.76 15.35
C THR A 93 -7.47 11.70 15.14
N PRO A 94 -7.53 12.85 15.82
CA PRO A 94 -8.58 13.85 15.55
C PRO A 94 -8.50 14.32 14.10
N LYS A 95 -9.65 14.61 13.47
CA LYS A 95 -9.77 15.12 12.07
C LYS A 95 -9.25 16.57 11.91
N LYS A 96 -8.11 16.90 12.51
CA LYS A 96 -7.48 18.22 12.41
C LYS A 96 -6.36 18.15 11.38
N ASP A 97 -6.49 18.99 10.37
CA ASP A 97 -5.43 19.21 9.41
C ASP A 97 -4.28 19.98 10.08
N ILE A 98 -3.04 19.55 9.81
CA ILE A 98 -1.84 20.21 10.32
C ILE A 98 -1.40 21.19 9.24
N ILE A 99 -1.52 22.48 9.52
CA ILE A 99 -1.03 23.54 8.63
C ILE A 99 0.44 23.77 8.96
N PHE A 100 1.33 23.53 7.99
CA PHE A 100 2.78 23.63 8.20
C PHE A 100 3.30 25.05 7.93
N PHE A 101 2.96 25.62 6.77
CA PHE A 101 3.39 26.97 6.37
C PHE A 101 2.37 27.62 5.43
N THR A 102 2.18 28.93 5.58
CA THR A 102 1.42 29.77 4.65
C THR A 102 2.42 30.65 3.89
N ILE A 103 2.62 30.41 2.61
CA ILE A 103 3.50 31.23 1.75
C ILE A 103 2.63 31.83 0.64
N ASN A 104 2.46 33.15 0.61
CA ASN A 104 1.79 33.91 -0.46
C ASN A 104 0.54 33.21 -1.07
N LYS A 105 -0.48 32.94 -0.25
CA LYS A 105 -1.76 32.27 -0.60
C LYS A 105 -1.72 30.75 -0.86
N LEU A 106 -0.56 30.11 -0.85
CA LEU A 106 -0.45 28.65 -0.85
C LEU A 106 -0.29 28.16 0.59
N ASN A 107 -1.31 27.46 1.08
CA ASN A 107 -1.25 26.77 2.38
C ASN A 107 -0.69 25.37 2.15
N VAL A 108 0.48 25.09 2.70
CA VAL A 108 0.99 23.72 2.75
C VAL A 108 0.27 23.03 3.91
N VAL A 109 -0.75 22.26 3.56
CA VAL A 109 -1.59 21.53 4.50
C VAL A 109 -1.24 20.06 4.43
N PHE A 110 -1.04 19.43 5.58
CA PHE A 110 -0.86 18.00 5.69
C PHE A 110 -2.04 17.38 6.43
N SER A 111 -2.70 16.46 5.74
CA SER A 111 -3.78 15.67 6.30
C SER A 111 -3.36 14.21 6.38
N ILE A 112 -3.35 13.67 7.60
CA ILE A 112 -3.02 12.27 7.89
C ILE A 112 -3.99 11.32 7.14
N GLN A 113 -5.24 11.73 6.96
CA GLN A 113 -6.27 10.98 6.24
C GLN A 113 -5.92 10.82 4.76
N ILE A 114 -5.42 11.87 4.12
CA ILE A 114 -4.98 11.81 2.71
C ILE A 114 -3.78 10.89 2.58
N LEU A 115 -2.79 11.00 3.48
CA LEU A 115 -1.64 10.10 3.46
C LEU A 115 -2.08 8.64 3.57
N ILE A 116 -2.99 8.33 4.50
CA ILE A 116 -3.47 6.96 4.71
C ILE A 116 -4.26 6.47 3.49
N CYS A 117 -5.10 7.31 2.90
CA CYS A 117 -5.80 7.01 1.66
C CYS A 117 -4.82 6.63 0.54
N PHE A 118 -3.80 7.45 0.30
CA PHE A 118 -2.77 7.18 -0.70
C PHE A 118 -1.99 5.89 -0.43
N VAL A 119 -1.63 5.64 0.83
CA VAL A 119 -0.93 4.42 1.23
C VAL A 119 -1.80 3.18 0.97
N MET A 120 -3.10 3.21 1.27
CA MET A 120 -4.02 2.11 1.01
C MET A 120 -4.22 1.90 -0.49
N SER A 121 -4.47 2.96 -1.27
CA SER A 121 -4.61 2.86 -2.72
C SER A 121 -3.34 2.30 -3.38
N PHE A 122 -2.17 2.76 -2.95
CA PHE A 122 -0.90 2.22 -3.43
C PHE A 122 -0.73 0.74 -3.07
N SER A 123 -1.09 0.35 -1.85
CA SER A 123 -1.00 -1.04 -1.40
C SER A 123 -1.91 -1.95 -2.23
N ILE A 124 -3.12 -1.50 -2.54
CA ILE A 124 -4.05 -2.22 -3.43
C ILE A 124 -3.44 -2.40 -4.82
N LEU A 125 -2.94 -1.31 -5.43
CA LEU A 125 -2.29 -1.39 -6.75
C LEU A 125 -1.07 -2.32 -6.73
N PHE A 126 -0.27 -2.26 -5.67
CA PHE A 126 0.86 -3.17 -5.48
C PHE A 126 0.40 -4.63 -5.44
N PHE A 127 -0.65 -4.94 -4.68
CA PHE A 127 -1.20 -6.30 -4.63
C PHE A 127 -1.69 -6.76 -6.00
N ILE A 128 -2.44 -5.92 -6.73
CA ILE A 128 -2.96 -6.24 -8.06
C ILE A 128 -1.82 -6.52 -9.05
N ILE A 129 -0.81 -5.66 -9.11
CA ILE A 129 0.29 -5.82 -10.08
C ILE A 129 1.07 -7.12 -9.82
N ASN A 130 1.43 -7.38 -8.55
CA ASN A 130 2.15 -8.60 -8.21
C ASN A 130 1.28 -9.85 -8.40
N PHE A 131 -0.01 -9.75 -8.14
CA PHE A 131 -0.97 -10.81 -8.40
C PHE A 131 -1.00 -11.19 -9.89
N LEU A 132 -1.11 -10.18 -10.77
CA LEU A 132 -1.07 -10.39 -12.22
C LEU A 132 0.26 -11.00 -12.68
N GLU A 133 1.37 -10.60 -12.07
CA GLU A 133 2.69 -11.14 -12.39
C GLU A 133 2.85 -12.60 -11.97
N VAL A 134 2.33 -12.99 -10.80
CA VAL A 134 2.34 -14.40 -10.34
C VAL A 134 1.44 -15.29 -11.21
N GLN A 135 0.39 -14.73 -11.81
CA GLN A 135 -0.51 -15.46 -12.72
C GLN A 135 -0.02 -15.53 -14.17
N LYS A 136 0.95 -14.70 -14.58
CA LYS A 136 1.55 -14.79 -15.91
C LYS A 136 2.34 -16.09 -16.00
N ARG A 137 1.74 -17.07 -16.66
CA ARG A 137 2.33 -18.36 -17.01
C ARG A 137 3.49 -18.20 -17.98
#